data_AF-A0A1G8J2D0-F1
#
_entry.id   AF-A0A1G8J2D0-F1
#
_cell.length_a   1.000
_cell.length_b   1.000
_cell.length_c   1.000
_cell.angle_alpha   90.00
_cell.angle_beta   90.00
_cell.angle_gamma   90.00
#
_symmetry.space_group_name_H-M   'P 1'
#
loop_
_entity.id
_entity.type
_entity.pdbx_description
1 polymer ?
#
loop_
_entity_poly.entity_id
_entity_poly.type
_entity_poly.pdbx_seq_one_letter_code
_entity_poly.pdbx_strand_id
1 'polypeptide(L)'
;MSDVNVQNVLESLPPLEQDVYRFMVREYELLEQAGEKYDEAANDTYVEQKAGKEFNISAEEAGTIYAKAESQIRRANLHQASE
;
A
#
# COMPACT_ATOMS: atom_id res chain seq x y z
N MET A 1 3.54 16.92 -6.76
CA MET A 1 2.47 16.52 -7.71
C MET A 1 2.25 14.99 -7.67
N SER A 2 2.56 14.30 -6.57
CA SER A 2 2.40 12.84 -6.46
C SER A 2 1.07 12.44 -5.80
N ASP A 3 0.51 13.31 -4.95
CA ASP A 3 -0.68 13.02 -4.15
C ASP A 3 -1.98 12.89 -4.96
N VAL A 4 -2.16 13.69 -6.02
CA VAL A 4 -3.43 13.72 -6.77
C VAL A 4 -3.66 12.39 -7.52
N ASN A 5 -2.60 11.79 -8.07
CA ASN A 5 -2.72 10.51 -8.78
C ASN A 5 -2.90 9.34 -7.83
N VAL A 6 -2.21 9.37 -6.69
CA VAL A 6 -2.44 8.41 -5.61
C VAL A 6 -3.89 8.48 -5.17
N GLN A 7 -4.41 9.68 -4.92
CA GLN A 7 -5.79 9.88 -4.50
C GLN A 7 -6.80 9.40 -5.55
N ASN A 8 -6.63 9.75 -6.82
CA ASN A 8 -7.50 9.29 -7.92
C ASN A 8 -7.52 7.76 -8.06
N VAL A 9 -6.35 7.12 -7.97
CA VAL A 9 -6.27 5.65 -8.02
C VAL A 9 -6.97 5.05 -6.81
N LEU A 10 -6.71 5.56 -5.61
CA LEU A 10 -7.38 5.08 -4.40
C LEU A 10 -8.90 5.25 -4.49
N GLU A 11 -9.40 6.39 -4.93
CA GLU A 11 -10.85 6.62 -5.09
C GLU A 11 -11.51 5.67 -6.09
N SER A 12 -10.74 5.07 -7.02
CA SER A 12 -11.23 4.06 -7.97
C SER A 12 -11.24 2.63 -7.42
N LEU A 13 -10.54 2.37 -6.31
CA LEU A 13 -10.48 1.04 -5.69
C LEU A 13 -11.74 0.75 -4.88
N PRO A 14 -12.11 -0.53 -4.67
CA PRO A 14 -13.11 -0.93 -3.69
C PRO A 14 -12.78 -0.38 -2.29
N PRO A 15 -13.77 -0.04 -1.46
CA PRO A 15 -13.53 0.57 -0.14
C PRO A 15 -12.56 -0.24 0.74
N LEU A 16 -12.71 -1.57 0.75
CA LEU A 16 -11.79 -2.45 1.47
C LEU A 16 -10.35 -2.35 0.97
N GLU A 17 -10.15 -2.31 -0.35
CA GLU A 17 -8.81 -2.19 -0.94
C GLU A 17 -8.16 -0.83 -0.60
N GLN A 18 -8.96 0.24 -0.52
CA GLN A 18 -8.50 1.56 -0.08
C GLN A 18 -8.03 1.56 1.37
N ASP A 19 -8.85 1.00 2.26
CA ASP A 19 -8.56 0.97 3.69
C ASP A 19 -7.34 0.10 3.99
N VAL A 20 -7.24 -1.07 3.34
CA VAL A 20 -6.05 -1.95 3.43
C VAL A 20 -4.80 -1.22 2.96
N TYR A 21 -4.84 -0.57 1.78
CA TYR A 21 -3.68 0.17 1.27
C TYR A 21 -3.24 1.27 2.24
N ARG A 22 -4.17 2.12 2.69
CA ARG A 22 -3.88 3.24 3.61
C ARG A 22 -3.32 2.74 4.94
N PHE A 23 -3.86 1.64 5.46
CA PHE A 23 -3.37 1.01 6.67
C PHE A 23 -1.93 0.52 6.48
N MET A 24 -1.64 -0.21 5.41
CA MET A 24 -0.31 -0.75 5.14
C MET A 24 0.72 0.37 4.94
N VAL A 25 0.41 1.41 4.16
CA VAL A 25 1.29 2.59 4.00
C VAL A 25 1.64 3.19 5.37
N ARG A 26 0.64 3.41 6.22
CA ARG A 26 0.86 3.97 7.57
C ARG A 26 1.77 3.08 8.41
N GLU A 27 1.61 1.78 8.33
CA GLU A 27 2.45 0.84 9.07
C GLU A 27 3.90 0.83 8.57
N TYR A 28 4.12 0.88 7.25
CA TYR A 28 5.45 1.07 6.69
C TYR A 28 6.09 2.39 7.13
N GLU A 29 5.34 3.48 7.18
CA GLU A 29 5.84 4.77 7.70
C GLU A 29 6.26 4.68 9.17
N LEU A 30 5.51 3.93 9.99
CA LEU A 30 5.85 3.71 11.40
C LEU A 30 7.13 2.89 11.56
N LEU A 31 7.30 1.84 10.75
CA LEU A 31 8.52 1.03 10.73
C LEU A 31 9.72 1.87 10.27
N GLU A 32 9.52 2.72 9.26
CA GLU A 32 10.54 3.65 8.79
C GLU A 32 10.98 4.61 9.89
N GLN A 33 10.02 5.21 10.61
CA GLN A 33 10.28 6.13 11.72
C GLN A 33 10.96 5.44 12.91
N ALA A 34 10.67 4.15 13.14
CA ALA A 34 11.33 3.34 14.16
C ALA A 34 12.79 3.00 13.81
N GLY A 35 13.26 3.31 12.60
CA GLY A 35 14.60 2.98 12.13
C GLY A 35 14.75 1.54 11.63
N GLU A 36 13.65 0.80 11.47
CA GLU A 36 13.61 -0.58 10.98
C GLU A 36 13.72 -0.61 9.44
N LYS A 37 14.75 0.03 8.88
CA LYS A 37 14.98 0.11 7.43
C LYS A 37 15.64 -1.13 6.81
N TYR A 38 16.08 -2.08 7.63
CA TYR A 38 17.09 -3.05 7.21
C TYR A 38 16.53 -4.41 6.74
N ASP A 39 15.24 -4.69 6.93
CA ASP A 39 14.65 -5.96 6.52
C ASP A 39 13.27 -5.76 5.87
N GLU A 40 13.29 -5.37 4.59
CA GLU A 40 12.10 -5.14 3.76
C GLU A 40 11.17 -6.36 3.75
N ALA A 41 11.74 -7.57 3.64
CA ALA A 41 10.95 -8.81 3.62
C ALA A 41 10.28 -9.10 4.97
N ALA A 42 10.97 -8.83 6.09
CA ALA A 42 10.37 -8.94 7.42
C ALA A 42 9.29 -7.89 7.66
N ASN A 43 9.52 -6.66 7.18
CA ASN A 43 8.55 -5.57 7.26
C ASN A 43 7.29 -5.89 6.44
N ASP A 44 7.44 -6.37 5.20
CA ASP A 44 6.31 -6.78 4.35
C ASP A 44 5.48 -7.85 5.05
N THR A 45 6.13 -8.91 5.51
CA THR A 45 5.46 -10.01 6.21
C THR A 45 4.72 -9.51 7.46
N TYR A 46 5.33 -8.60 8.22
CA TYR A 46 4.73 -8.03 9.42
C TYR A 46 3.50 -7.18 9.10
N VAL A 47 3.62 -6.27 8.13
CA VAL A 47 2.56 -5.34 7.74
C VAL A 47 1.38 -6.09 7.12
N GLU A 48 1.64 -7.05 6.24
CA GLU A 48 0.62 -7.92 5.64
C GLU A 48 -0.15 -8.72 6.70
N GLN A 49 0.55 -9.30 7.68
CA GLN A 49 -0.11 -10.01 8.78
C GLN A 49 -0.96 -9.08 9.64
N LYS A 50 -0.50 -7.85 9.86
CA LYS A 50 -1.24 -6.87 10.66
C LYS A 50 -2.49 -6.41 9.93
N ALA A 51 -2.39 -6.13 8.63
CA ALA A 51 -3.53 -5.79 7.78
C ALA A 51 -4.52 -6.96 7.68
N GLY A 52 -4.04 -8.19 7.50
CA GLY A 52 -4.90 -9.37 7.48
C GLY A 52 -5.74 -9.53 8.76
N LYS A 53 -5.13 -9.27 9.93
CA LYS A 53 -5.85 -9.29 11.21
C LYS A 53 -6.86 -8.15 11.33
N GLU A 54 -6.49 -6.94 10.93
CA GLU A 54 -7.35 -5.75 11.02
C GLU A 54 -8.60 -5.86 10.14
N PHE A 55 -8.42 -6.34 8.90
CA PHE A 55 -9.48 -6.38 7.89
C PHE A 55 -10.14 -7.76 7.74
N ASN A 56 -9.74 -8.74 8.56
CA ASN A 56 -10.20 -10.12 8.51
C ASN A 56 -10.04 -10.77 7.11
N ILE A 57 -8.87 -10.53 6.51
CA ILE A 57 -8.43 -11.12 5.23
C ILE A 57 -7.13 -11.90 5.45
N SER A 58 -6.71 -12.69 4.45
CA SER A 58 -5.40 -13.35 4.54
C SER A 58 -4.26 -12.34 4.35
N ALA A 59 -3.08 -12.62 4.94
CA ALA A 59 -1.90 -11.77 4.74
C ALA A 59 -1.52 -11.67 3.26
N GLU A 60 -1.61 -12.79 2.52
CA GLU A 60 -1.38 -12.85 1.07
C GLU A 60 -2.38 -11.97 0.30
N GLU A 61 -3.65 -11.93 0.72
CA GLU A 61 -4.66 -11.04 0.13
C GLU A 61 -4.35 -9.57 0.41
N ALA A 62 -3.93 -9.22 1.63
CA ALA A 62 -3.51 -7.87 1.97
C ALA A 62 -2.31 -7.42 1.11
N GLY A 63 -1.27 -8.27 0.98
CA GLY A 63 -0.12 -8.02 0.11
C GLY A 63 -0.50 -7.88 -1.35
N THR A 64 -1.43 -8.71 -1.84
CA THR A 64 -1.96 -8.62 -3.21
C THR A 64 -2.68 -7.30 -3.47
N ILE A 65 -3.53 -6.87 -2.52
CA ILE A 65 -4.24 -5.58 -2.60
C ILE A 65 -3.24 -4.43 -2.67
N TYR A 66 -2.24 -4.44 -1.78
CA TYR A 66 -1.21 -3.41 -1.73
C TYR A 66 -0.40 -3.34 -3.03
N ALA A 67 0.13 -4.47 -3.50
CA ALA A 67 0.91 -4.54 -4.74
C ALA A 67 0.11 -4.10 -5.97
N LYS A 68 -1.18 -4.44 -6.02
CA LYS A 68 -2.11 -4.02 -7.09
C LYS A 68 -2.34 -2.51 -7.07
N ALA A 69 -2.52 -1.91 -5.89
CA ALA A 69 -2.67 -0.47 -5.73
C ALA A 69 -1.37 0.27 -6.14
N GLU A 70 -0.21 -0.16 -5.63
CA GLU A 70 1.11 0.38 -5.99
C GLU A 70 1.35 0.34 -7.51
N SER A 71 1.02 -0.78 -8.16
CA SER A 71 1.16 -0.94 -9.60
C SER A 71 0.29 0.05 -10.39
N GLN A 72 -0.95 0.28 -9.95
CA GLN A 72 -1.85 1.25 -10.58
C GLN A 72 -1.39 2.69 -10.36
N ILE A 73 -0.94 3.03 -9.16
CA ILE A 73 -0.35 4.33 -8.82
C ILE A 73 0.88 4.60 -9.69
N ARG A 74 1.78 3.62 -9.81
CA ARG A 74 2.98 3.73 -10.64
C ARG A 74 2.62 3.96 -12.11
N ARG A 75 1.62 3.26 -12.64
CA ARG A 75 1.12 3.47 -14.01
C ARG A 75 0.55 4.87 -14.21
N ALA A 76 -0.29 5.34 -13.29
CA ALA A 76 -0.86 6.69 -13.35
C ALA A 76 0.23 7.76 -13.36
N ASN A 77 1.26 7.62 -12.52
CA ASN A 77 2.39 8.54 -12.46
C ASN A 77 3.26 8.52 -13.73
N LEU A 78 3.47 7.35 -14.35
CA LEU A 78 4.24 7.22 -15.59
C LEU A 78 3.52 7.81 -16.80
N HIS A 79 2.20 7.67 -16.87
CA HIS A 79 1.40 8.27 -17.95
C HIS A 79 1.51 9.79 -17.98
N GLN A 80 1.45 10.44 -16.80
CA GLN A 80 1.57 11.90 -16.72
C GLN A 80 2.99 12.42 -16.96
N ALA A 81 4.03 11.63 -16.68
CA ALA A 81 5.41 12.03 -16.97
C ALA A 81 5.73 12.02 -18.49
N SER A 82 4.84 11.45 -19.29
CA SER A 82 4.99 11.28 -20.74
C SER A 82 4.12 12.25 -21.57
N GLU A 83 3.31 13.09 -20.91
CA GLU A 83 2.48 14.15 -21.50
C GLU A 83 3.12 15.54 -21.28
#